data_AF-A0A1G3UHJ8-F1
#
_entry.id   AF-A0A1G3UHJ8-F1
#
_cell.length_a   1.000
_cell.length_b   1.000
_cell.length_c   1.000
_cell.angle_alpha   90.00
_cell.angle_beta   90.00
_cell.angle_gamma   90.00
#
_symmetry.space_group_name_H-M   'P 1'
#
loop_
_entity.id
_entity.type
_entity.pdbx_description
1 polymer ?
#
loop_
_entity_poly.entity_id
_entity_poly.type
_entity_poly.pdbx_seq_one_letter_code
_entity_poly.pdbx_strand_id
1 'polypeptide(L)'
;MLLTKDGNAPVLLHALKGVSGNLRANELYTVCQNIDAKYRAKLPIDEKDIEALTSAIEEVKERLKELHVESKKDSAKIQKLSKDELRELYFEIRDGLLNGNIIKTHKYETLQHNLTDIIDADELDLFESAMSDLEYERAFEILNSWKL
;
A
#
# COMPACT_ATOMS: atom_id res chain seq x y z
N MET A 1 -22.72 15.86 -3.60
CA MET A 1 -23.30 15.25 -2.39
C MET A 1 -23.08 13.74 -2.50
N LEU A 2 -21.93 13.26 -2.03
CA LEU A 2 -21.58 11.83 -2.10
C LEU A 2 -22.24 11.11 -0.94
N LEU A 3 -23.15 10.20 -1.28
CA LEU A 3 -23.90 9.39 -0.35
C LEU A 3 -22.98 8.42 0.40
N THR A 4 -23.15 8.39 1.72
CA THR A 4 -22.79 7.35 2.69
C THR A 4 -23.18 5.93 2.20
N LYS A 5 -22.41 5.33 1.29
CA LYS A 5 -22.79 4.03 0.68
C LYS A 5 -21.78 2.90 0.82
N ASP A 6 -20.61 3.14 1.40
CA ASP A 6 -19.70 2.03 1.70
C ASP A 6 -19.84 1.59 3.16
N GLY A 7 -20.39 0.39 3.36
CA GLY A 7 -20.58 -0.21 4.69
C GLY A 7 -19.26 -0.48 5.43
N ASN A 8 -18.14 -0.54 4.71
CA ASN A 8 -16.82 -0.78 5.30
C ASN A 8 -16.12 0.51 5.78
N ALA A 9 -16.59 1.69 5.36
CA ALA A 9 -15.96 2.97 5.72
C ALA A 9 -15.76 3.16 7.24
N PRO A 10 -16.72 2.84 8.13
CA PRO A 10 -16.54 2.97 9.57
C PRO A 10 -15.46 2.04 10.14
N VAL A 11 -15.35 0.82 9.59
CA VAL A 11 -14.34 -0.16 10.01
C VAL A 11 -12.95 0.30 9.60
N LEU A 12 -12.81 0.80 8.36
CA LEU A 12 -11.55 1.33 7.85
C LEU A 12 -11.11 2.58 8.63
N LEU A 13 -12.03 3.50 8.94
CA LEU A 13 -11.75 4.67 9.78
C LEU A 13 -11.29 4.28 11.18
N HIS A 14 -11.90 3.24 11.76
CA HIS A 14 -11.49 2.74 13.06
C HIS A 14 -10.07 2.15 13.04
N ALA A 15 -9.75 1.37 12.00
CA ALA A 15 -8.40 0.82 11.81
C ALA A 15 -7.35 1.94 11.61
N LEU A 16 -7.64 2.92 10.75
CA LEU A 16 -6.79 4.10 10.52
C LEU A 16 -6.55 4.89 11.80
N LYS A 17 -7.59 5.09 12.63
CA LYS A 17 -7.48 5.73 13.94
C LYS A 17 -6.56 4.96 14.88
N GLY A 18 -6.62 3.63 14.90
CA GLY A 18 -5.73 2.79 15.72
C GLY A 18 -4.27 2.88 15.27
N VAL A 19 -4.03 2.76 13.96
CA VAL A 19 -2.68 2.82 13.38
C VAL A 19 -2.04 4.20 13.55
N SER A 20 -2.79 5.27 13.30
CA SER A 20 -2.30 6.65 13.46
C SER A 20 -1.96 7.01 14.90
N GLY A 21 -2.75 6.54 15.87
CA GLY A 21 -2.41 6.68 17.30
C GLY A 21 -1.10 5.99 17.66
N ASN A 22 -0.87 4.78 17.14
CA ASN A 22 0.34 3.99 17.39
C ASN A 22 1.60 4.58 16.72
N LEU A 23 1.46 5.22 15.56
CA LEU A 23 2.55 5.90 14.85
C LEU A 23 2.82 7.34 15.34
N ARG A 24 2.07 7.82 16.35
CA ARG A 24 2.04 9.24 16.75
C ARG A 24 1.73 10.17 15.56
N ALA A 25 0.97 9.68 14.59
CA ALA A 25 0.44 10.43 13.46
C ALA A 25 -0.81 11.21 13.90
N ASN A 26 -0.58 12.19 14.78
CA ASN A 26 -1.64 12.92 15.49
C ASN A 26 -2.63 13.60 14.54
N GLU A 27 -2.16 14.01 13.35
CA GLU A 27 -2.98 14.65 12.33
C GLU A 27 -3.95 13.66 11.68
N LEU A 28 -3.47 12.51 11.19
CA LEU A 28 -4.32 11.44 10.66
C LEU A 28 -5.34 10.95 11.69
N TYR A 29 -4.93 10.83 12.95
CA TYR A 29 -5.82 10.47 14.06
C TYR A 29 -6.96 11.49 14.24
N THR A 30 -6.62 12.79 14.23
CA THR A 30 -7.57 13.89 14.41
C THR A 30 -8.55 13.97 13.24
N VAL A 31 -8.06 13.84 12.01
CA VAL A 31 -8.92 13.82 10.82
C VAL A 31 -9.88 12.63 10.86
N CYS A 32 -9.40 11.43 11.20
CA CYS A 32 -10.26 10.26 11.35
C CYS A 32 -11.31 10.44 12.46
N GLN A 33 -10.96 11.07 13.58
CA GLN A 33 -11.94 11.38 14.65
C GLN A 33 -13.04 12.33 14.17
N ASN A 34 -12.68 13.38 13.44
CA ASN A 34 -13.63 14.37 12.95
C ASN A 34 -14.59 13.75 11.93
N ILE A 35 -14.08 12.90 11.03
CA ILE A 35 -14.88 12.18 10.05
C ILE A 35 -15.80 11.14 10.74
N ASP A 36 -15.29 10.36 11.71
CA ASP A 36 -16.11 9.40 12.48
C ASP A 36 -17.23 10.11 13.24
N ALA A 37 -16.96 11.27 13.84
CA ALA A 37 -17.98 12.08 14.51
C ALA A 37 -19.07 12.55 13.54
N LYS A 38 -18.70 13.06 12.35
CA LYS A 38 -19.65 13.43 11.30
C LYS A 38 -20.49 12.24 10.85
N TYR A 39 -19.85 11.08 10.65
CA TYR A 39 -20.53 9.86 10.23
C TYR A 39 -21.57 9.39 11.26
N ARG A 40 -21.20 9.34 12.55
CA ARG A 40 -22.12 8.98 13.65
C ARG A 40 -23.28 9.95 13.79
N ALA A 41 -23.03 11.23 13.55
CA ALA A 41 -24.05 12.28 13.57
C ALA A 41 -24.90 12.33 12.28
N LYS A 42 -24.63 11.47 11.29
CA LYS A 42 -25.26 11.48 9.95
C LYS A 42 -25.13 12.85 9.25
N LEU A 43 -24.03 13.55 9.52
CA LEU A 43 -23.68 14.79 8.86
C LEU A 43 -23.00 14.51 7.52
N PRO A 44 -23.13 15.42 6.54
CA PRO A 44 -22.42 15.28 5.28
C PRO A 44 -20.91 15.33 5.53
N ILE A 45 -20.19 14.42 4.88
CA ILE A 45 -18.74 14.48 4.70
C ILE A 45 -18.53 15.26 3.41
N ASP A 46 -17.86 16.39 3.52
CA ASP A 46 -17.59 17.27 2.38
C ASP A 46 -16.23 16.96 1.74
N GLU A 47 -15.98 17.58 0.59
CA GLU A 47 -14.74 17.36 -0.16
C GLU A 47 -13.49 17.77 0.63
N LYS A 48 -13.59 18.77 1.50
CA LYS A 48 -12.47 19.20 2.35
C LYS A 48 -12.12 18.16 3.40
N ASP A 49 -13.11 17.43 3.92
CA ASP A 49 -12.86 16.30 4.82
C ASP A 49 -12.05 15.21 4.10
N ILE A 50 -12.37 14.94 2.83
CA ILE A 50 -11.67 13.95 2.02
C ILE A 50 -10.25 14.42 1.69
N GLU A 51 -10.08 15.68 1.27
CA GLU A 51 -8.76 16.28 1.00
C GLU A 51 -7.86 16.25 2.25
N ALA A 52 -8.41 16.57 3.42
CA ALA A 52 -7.69 16.51 4.69
C ALA A 52 -7.27 15.07 5.04
N LEU A 53 -8.15 14.08 4.78
CA LEU A 53 -7.83 12.67 5.00
C LEU A 53 -6.72 12.20 4.07
N THR A 54 -6.83 12.50 2.77
CA THR A 54 -5.81 12.16 1.79
C THR A 54 -4.47 12.76 2.17
N SER A 55 -4.43 14.05 2.50
CA SER A 55 -3.19 14.75 2.88
C SER A 55 -2.54 14.12 4.11
N ALA A 56 -3.34 13.80 5.14
CA ALA A 56 -2.83 13.18 6.35
C ALA A 56 -2.35 11.73 6.14
N ILE A 57 -2.95 10.99 5.20
CA ILE A 57 -2.48 9.66 4.80
C ILE A 57 -1.13 9.77 4.07
N GLU A 58 -1.01 10.71 3.13
CA GLU A 58 0.23 10.92 2.38
C GLU A 58 1.39 11.34 3.29
N GLU A 59 1.17 12.23 4.26
CA GLU A 59 2.20 12.58 5.24
C GLU A 59 2.68 11.38 6.06
N VAL A 60 1.76 10.49 6.45
CA VAL A 60 2.12 9.26 7.16
C VAL A 60 2.89 8.31 6.25
N LYS A 61 2.51 8.17 4.98
CA LYS A 61 3.27 7.37 4.00
C LYS A 61 4.69 7.89 3.84
N GLU A 62 4.88 9.20 3.68
CA GLU A 62 6.21 9.80 3.54
C GLU A 62 7.07 9.56 4.79
N ARG A 63 6.53 9.74 5.99
CA ARG A 63 7.25 9.42 7.24
C ARG A 63 7.61 7.94 7.36
N LEU A 64 6.75 7.05 6.87
CA LEU A 64 7.06 5.61 6.84
C LEU A 64 8.15 5.29 5.80
N LYS A 65 8.16 5.96 4.64
CA LYS A 65 9.22 5.84 3.63
C LYS A 65 10.58 6.26 4.21
N GLU A 66 10.65 7.39 4.92
CA GLU A 66 11.87 7.85 5.59
C GLU A 66 12.43 6.79 6.57
N LEU A 67 11.57 6.21 7.41
CA LEU A 67 11.95 5.12 8.33
C LEU A 67 12.40 3.86 7.58
N HIS A 68 11.79 3.56 6.44
CA HIS A 68 12.13 2.39 5.64
C HIS A 68 13.49 2.54 4.93
N VAL A 69 13.82 3.75 4.46
CA VAL A 69 15.13 4.07 3.86
C VAL A 69 16.28 3.86 4.86
N GLU A 70 16.06 4.17 6.14
CA GLU A 70 17.07 3.88 7.18
C GLU A 70 17.29 2.37 7.37
N SER A 71 16.25 1.55 7.18
CA SER A 71 16.31 0.09 7.33
C SER A 71 16.87 -0.67 6.11
N LYS A 72 16.76 -0.11 4.89
CA LYS A 72 17.33 -0.70 3.65
C LYS A 72 18.87 -0.74 3.63
N LYS A 73 19.56 -0.09 4.57
CA LYS A 73 21.03 -0.20 4.71
C LYS A 73 21.52 -1.59 5.11
N ASP A 74 20.62 -2.45 5.62
CA ASP A 74 20.88 -3.86 5.89
C ASP A 74 20.19 -4.74 4.82
N SER A 75 20.55 -4.58 3.55
CA SER A 75 20.01 -5.43 2.49
C SER A 75 20.48 -6.88 2.67
N ALA A 76 19.54 -7.78 3.01
CA ALA A 76 19.76 -9.22 2.93
C ALA A 76 20.22 -9.59 1.52
N LYS A 77 21.15 -10.54 1.39
CA LYS A 77 21.60 -11.05 0.09
C LYS A 77 20.39 -11.59 -0.68
N ILE A 78 19.97 -10.88 -1.73
CA ILE A 78 18.89 -11.32 -2.60
C ILE A 78 19.38 -12.55 -3.37
N GLN A 79 18.64 -13.65 -3.27
CA GLN A 79 18.99 -14.94 -3.88
C GLN A 79 18.51 -14.98 -5.33
N LYS A 80 19.36 -15.51 -6.24
CA LYS A 80 18.94 -15.85 -7.61
C LYS A 80 18.10 -17.13 -7.56
N LEU A 81 16.87 -17.05 -8.06
CA LEU A 81 15.90 -18.14 -8.09
C LEU A 81 16.03 -18.95 -9.38
N SER A 82 15.68 -20.24 -9.29
CA SER A 82 15.40 -21.05 -10.48
C SER A 82 14.11 -20.59 -11.17
N LYS A 83 13.86 -21.07 -12.40
CA LYS A 83 12.65 -20.72 -13.15
C LYS A 83 11.36 -21.14 -12.45
N ASP A 84 11.36 -22.30 -11.81
CA ASP A 84 10.18 -22.82 -11.11
C ASP A 84 9.91 -22.02 -9.84
N GLU A 85 10.96 -21.73 -9.05
CA GLU A 85 10.84 -20.86 -7.85
C GLU A 85 10.39 -19.44 -8.21
N LEU A 86 10.91 -18.88 -9.31
CA LEU A 86 10.49 -17.56 -9.79
C LEU A 86 9.01 -17.54 -10.19
N ARG A 87 8.54 -18.60 -10.88
CA ARG A 87 7.14 -18.74 -11.27
C ARG A 87 6.24 -18.92 -10.04
N GLU A 88 6.64 -19.73 -9.06
CA GLU A 88 5.91 -19.89 -7.81
C GLU A 88 5.80 -18.56 -7.06
N LEU A 89 6.91 -17.81 -6.94
CA LEU A 89 6.93 -16.51 -6.30
C LEU A 89 6.05 -15.49 -7.02
N TYR A 90 6.07 -15.48 -8.35
CA TYR A 90 5.20 -14.64 -9.18
C TYR A 90 3.72 -14.91 -8.88
N PHE A 91 3.29 -16.18 -8.88
CA PHE A 91 1.90 -16.53 -8.58
C PHE A 91 1.52 -16.23 -7.13
N GLU A 92 2.43 -16.47 -6.18
CA GLU A 92 2.19 -16.13 -4.77
C GLU A 92 1.93 -14.63 -4.60
N ILE A 93 2.77 -13.78 -5.19
CA ILE A 93 2.63 -12.32 -5.11
C ILE A 93 1.36 -11.89 -5.83
N ARG A 94 1.09 -12.41 -7.02
CA ARG A 94 -0.12 -12.10 -7.80
C ARG A 94 -1.38 -12.40 -7.02
N ASP A 95 -1.49 -13.61 -6.46
CA ASP A 95 -2.65 -14.03 -5.69
C ASP A 95 -2.73 -13.26 -4.35
N GLY A 96 -1.58 -12.89 -3.78
CA GLY A 96 -1.49 -12.00 -2.63
C GLY A 96 -2.13 -10.63 -2.91
N LEU A 97 -1.77 -9.99 -4.03
CA LEU A 97 -2.30 -8.69 -4.43
C LEU A 97 -3.80 -8.77 -4.71
N LEU A 98 -4.25 -9.78 -5.45
CA LEU A 98 -5.66 -9.98 -5.78
C LEU A 98 -6.55 -10.09 -4.54
N ASN A 99 -6.05 -10.77 -3.50
CA ASN A 99 -6.79 -11.00 -2.26
C ASN A 99 -6.60 -9.88 -1.22
N GLY A 100 -5.83 -8.83 -1.52
CA GLY A 100 -5.50 -7.76 -0.58
C GLY A 100 -4.67 -8.24 0.63
N ASN A 101 -3.90 -9.31 0.46
CA ASN A 101 -3.03 -9.84 1.51
C ASN A 101 -1.77 -8.99 1.66
N ILE A 102 -1.23 -8.94 2.87
CA ILE A 102 0.06 -8.27 3.13
C ILE A 102 1.18 -9.07 2.48
N ILE A 103 1.86 -8.45 1.52
CA ILE A 103 3.05 -9.01 0.89
C ILE A 103 4.29 -8.46 1.59
N LYS A 104 5.17 -9.37 2.03
CA LYS A 104 6.41 -8.98 2.71
C LYS A 104 7.37 -8.34 1.71
N THR A 105 8.01 -7.24 2.11
CA THR A 105 8.93 -6.46 1.27
C THR A 105 9.96 -7.30 0.54
N HIS A 106 10.68 -8.18 1.27
CA HIS A 106 11.70 -9.04 0.67
C HIS A 106 11.18 -9.92 -0.48
N LYS A 107 9.89 -10.28 -0.51
CA LYS A 107 9.33 -11.13 -1.58
C LYS A 107 9.25 -10.39 -2.89
N TYR A 108 8.70 -9.17 -2.89
CA TYR A 108 8.60 -8.39 -4.12
C TYR A 108 9.96 -7.85 -4.56
N GLU A 109 10.87 -7.51 -3.63
CA GLU A 109 12.26 -7.17 -3.95
C GLU A 109 13.00 -8.37 -4.58
N THR A 110 12.78 -9.58 -4.07
CA THR A 110 13.36 -10.81 -4.65
C THR A 110 12.78 -11.08 -6.04
N LEU A 111 11.47 -10.87 -6.23
CA LEU A 111 10.82 -11.00 -7.54
C LEU A 111 11.44 -10.02 -8.54
N GLN A 112 11.52 -8.72 -8.19
CA GLN A 112 12.10 -7.70 -9.05
C GLN A 112 13.54 -8.02 -9.44
N HIS A 113 14.38 -8.37 -8.46
CA HIS A 113 15.78 -8.72 -8.72
C HIS A 113 15.91 -9.85 -9.75
N ASN A 114 15.06 -10.86 -9.66
CA ASN A 114 15.07 -12.02 -10.56
C ASN A 114 14.39 -11.78 -11.92
N LEU A 115 13.66 -10.68 -12.07
CA LEU A 115 13.01 -10.26 -13.32
C LEU A 115 13.79 -9.18 -14.09
N THR A 116 14.87 -8.62 -13.54
CA THR A 116 15.70 -7.58 -14.17
C THR A 116 16.21 -7.94 -15.57
N ASP A 117 16.44 -9.22 -15.85
CA ASP A 117 16.90 -9.71 -17.16
C ASP A 117 15.74 -10.01 -18.14
N ILE A 118 14.48 -9.89 -17.69
CA ILE A 118 13.27 -10.36 -18.41
C ILE A 118 12.27 -9.23 -18.67
N ILE A 119 12.11 -8.32 -17.71
CA ILE A 119 11.16 -7.20 -17.72
C ILE A 119 11.93 -5.89 -17.81
N ASP A 120 11.34 -4.92 -18.50
CA ASP A 120 11.93 -3.59 -18.66
C ASP A 120 12.10 -2.87 -17.31
N ALA A 121 13.16 -2.09 -17.18
CA ALA A 121 13.47 -1.39 -15.94
C ALA A 121 12.37 -0.39 -15.54
N ASP A 122 11.76 0.31 -16.50
CA ASP A 122 10.69 1.26 -16.22
C ASP A 122 9.43 0.54 -15.70
N GLU A 123 9.14 -0.67 -16.20
CA GLU A 123 8.03 -1.49 -15.68
C GLU A 123 8.29 -2.01 -14.27
N LEU A 124 9.53 -2.39 -13.96
CA LEU A 124 9.92 -2.82 -12.62
C LEU A 124 9.83 -1.66 -11.61
N ASP A 125 10.23 -0.45 -12.01
CA ASP A 125 10.13 0.77 -11.19
C ASP A 125 8.68 1.18 -10.94
N LEU A 126 7.81 1.07 -11.96
CA LEU A 126 6.37 1.28 -11.81
C LEU A 126 5.75 0.31 -10.81
N PHE A 127 6.17 -0.96 -10.84
CA PHE A 127 5.74 -1.95 -9.87
C PHE A 127 6.25 -1.63 -8.45
N GLU A 128 7.53 -1.23 -8.29
CA GLU A 128 8.07 -0.82 -6.98
C GLU A 128 7.28 0.34 -6.38
N SER A 129 6.97 1.33 -7.22
CA SER A 129 6.24 2.53 -6.82
C SER A 129 4.84 2.16 -6.35
N ALA A 130 4.11 1.35 -7.13
CA ALA A 130 2.77 0.90 -6.76
C ALA A 130 2.77 0.08 -5.45
N MET A 131 3.76 -0.79 -5.24
CA MET A 131 3.92 -1.55 -3.99
C MET A 131 4.23 -0.65 -2.80
N SER A 132 5.10 0.34 -2.99
CA SER A 132 5.54 1.28 -1.94
C SER A 132 4.44 2.26 -1.54
N ASP A 133 3.60 2.67 -2.51
CA ASP A 133 2.48 3.59 -2.30
C ASP A 133 1.21 2.87 -1.81
N LEU A 134 1.29 1.54 -1.62
CA LEU A 134 0.20 0.64 -1.21
C LEU A 134 -0.97 0.58 -2.21
N GLU A 135 -0.69 0.87 -3.48
CA GLU A 135 -1.64 0.81 -4.59
C GLU A 135 -1.74 -0.62 -5.14
N TYR A 136 -2.22 -1.56 -4.32
CA TYR A 136 -2.18 -3.00 -4.65
C TYR A 136 -2.97 -3.39 -5.90
N GLU A 137 -4.06 -2.68 -6.20
CA GLU A 137 -4.82 -2.89 -7.44
C GLU A 137 -3.98 -2.52 -8.67
N ARG A 138 -3.32 -1.36 -8.63
CA ARG A 138 -2.39 -0.94 -9.69
C ARG A 138 -1.18 -1.88 -9.80
N ALA A 139 -0.61 -2.31 -8.66
CA ALA A 139 0.49 -3.27 -8.65
C ALA A 139 0.08 -4.60 -9.30
N PHE A 140 -1.15 -5.05 -9.06
CA PHE A 140 -1.71 -6.26 -9.67
C PHE A 140 -1.89 -6.12 -11.19
N GLU A 141 -2.38 -4.97 -11.65
CA GLU A 141 -2.53 -4.68 -13.08
C GLU A 141 -1.18 -4.69 -13.82
N ILE A 142 -0.16 -4.03 -13.24
CA ILE A 142 1.21 -4.02 -13.79
C ILE A 142 1.74 -5.45 -13.87
N LEU A 143 1.66 -6.20 -12.77
CA LEU A 143 2.18 -7.56 -12.69
C LEU A 143 1.49 -8.51 -13.69
N ASN A 144 0.17 -8.38 -13.89
CA ASN A 144 -0.55 -9.17 -14.90
C ASN A 144 -0.22 -8.80 -16.35
N SER A 145 0.35 -7.63 -16.58
CA SER A 145 0.77 -7.22 -17.93
C SER A 145 2.04 -7.97 -18.36
N TRP A 146 2.84 -8.44 -17.40
CA TRP A 146 4.02 -9.27 -17.61
C TRP A 146 3.57 -10.68 -18.06
N LYS A 147 3.82 -11.00 -19.33
CA LYS A 147 3.44 -12.29 -19.94
C LYS A 147 4.41 -13.42 -19.55
N LEU A 148 4.48 -13.72 -18.24
CA LEU A 148 5.37 -14.71 -17.60
C LEU A 148 4.72 -16.10 -17.43
#